data_AF-A0A3P8V7N6-F1
#
_entry.id   AF-A0A3P8V7N6-F1
#
_cell.length_a   1.000
_cell.length_b   1.000
_cell.length_c   1.000
_cell.angle_alpha   90.00
_cell.angle_beta   90.00
_cell.angle_gamma   90.00
#
_symmetry.space_group_name_H-M   'P 1'
#
loop_
_entity.id
_entity.type
_entity.pdbx_description
1 polymer ?
#
loop_
_entity_poly.entity_id
_entity_poly.type
_entity_poly.pdbx_seq_one_letter_code
_entity_poly.pdbx_strand_id
1 'polypeptide(L)'
;MVLVEHVLHKVLTYIPYVLVLMDMRFEGVTCGRDGSVDNHMEMGKKLLAAGQLADALSHFHAAVDGDSKNYMAYFRRATVFLAMGKSKSALPDLSRVIELKPDFTSARLQRGNILLKQGRLDEAESDFKKVMKSNPSEKEQKEAQSQLTKSDEIQRLVAQAHSSFSSQDYVTAAAHLDTIIDVRPPALSAMRAECFIQTGEMGKAISDLKATSKLKSDNTKAFYKLSTIYYHLGDHEMSLNEVRECLKLDPDHKQCYNHYKLVKKLNKQIQSAEALIQEQRYEDAVNKYEDVMKTEPNVQHFSALAKERICHALTQQGSRAISVCSEVLTSDPENVNALKDRAAAYILEEQYEDAIKDYETAAKHSENDRGIKEGLEKAQRLLKQSQRRDYYKILGVKRNAQKKEIIKAYRKLAQQWHPDNFQDPEEKKRAEKKFINIAQAKEVLTDPEKRTKFDNGEDPMDPESQQGHHHRHGGFHGFQGFNPFGSGPFSFKFNFN
;
A
#
# COMPACT_ATOMS: atom_id res chain seq x y z
N MET A 1 -89.53 -23.84 25.77
CA MET A 1 -88.61 -22.67 25.85
C MET A 1 -87.14 -23.01 25.59
N VAL A 2 -86.67 -24.25 25.74
CA VAL A 2 -85.23 -24.58 25.59
C VAL A 2 -84.78 -24.75 24.12
N LEU A 3 -85.69 -25.03 23.18
CA LEU A 3 -85.31 -25.26 21.77
C LEU A 3 -85.04 -23.98 20.97
N VAL A 4 -85.59 -22.84 21.39
CA VAL A 4 -85.49 -21.56 20.64
C VAL A 4 -84.18 -20.84 20.96
N GLU A 5 -83.72 -20.87 22.21
CA GLU A 5 -82.43 -20.27 22.62
C GLU A 5 -81.23 -20.95 21.95
N HIS A 6 -81.28 -22.27 21.76
CA HIS A 6 -80.17 -23.01 21.17
C HIS A 6 -80.00 -22.75 19.66
N VAL A 7 -81.10 -22.47 18.96
CA VAL A 7 -81.06 -22.08 17.54
C VAL A 7 -80.61 -20.61 17.41
N LEU A 8 -81.10 -19.72 18.28
CA LEU A 8 -80.72 -18.30 18.28
C LEU A 8 -79.21 -18.12 18.52
N HIS A 9 -78.63 -18.89 19.46
CA HIS A 9 -77.20 -18.80 19.78
C HIS A 9 -76.29 -19.34 18.67
N LYS A 10 -76.76 -20.35 17.91
CA LYS A 10 -76.06 -20.85 16.72
C LYS A 10 -76.15 -19.87 15.55
N VAL A 11 -77.28 -19.21 15.34
CA VAL A 11 -77.40 -18.19 14.27
C VAL A 11 -76.50 -16.98 14.58
N LEU A 12 -76.47 -16.52 15.83
CA LEU A 12 -75.63 -15.40 16.29
C LEU A 12 -74.12 -15.64 16.15
N THR A 13 -73.67 -16.89 16.20
CA THR A 13 -72.24 -17.24 16.05
C THR A 13 -71.77 -17.21 14.59
N TYR A 14 -72.67 -17.31 13.61
CA TYR A 14 -72.33 -17.18 12.19
C TYR A 14 -72.45 -15.74 11.65
N ILE A 15 -73.14 -14.84 12.36
CA ILE A 15 -73.25 -13.41 12.00
C ILE A 15 -71.88 -12.75 11.78
N PRO A 16 -70.85 -12.90 12.64
CA PRO A 16 -69.54 -12.31 12.37
C PRO A 16 -68.85 -12.92 11.14
N TYR A 17 -69.07 -14.20 10.83
CA TYR A 17 -68.53 -14.82 9.62
C TYR A 17 -69.25 -14.34 8.36
N VAL A 18 -70.56 -14.12 8.42
CA VAL A 18 -71.36 -13.54 7.33
C VAL A 18 -70.99 -12.07 7.12
N LEU A 19 -70.71 -11.31 8.20
CA LEU A 19 -70.21 -9.94 8.12
C LEU A 19 -68.80 -9.88 7.53
N VAL A 20 -67.90 -10.79 7.90
CA VAL A 20 -66.55 -10.90 7.29
C VAL A 20 -66.63 -11.32 5.82
N LEU A 21 -67.57 -12.20 5.45
CA LEU A 21 -67.82 -12.57 4.05
C LEU A 21 -68.51 -11.45 3.26
N MET A 22 -69.31 -10.61 3.91
CA MET A 22 -69.86 -9.39 3.32
C MET A 22 -68.79 -8.32 3.17
N ASP A 23 -67.90 -8.10 4.14
CA ASP A 23 -66.76 -7.19 4.05
C ASP A 23 -65.79 -7.64 2.95
N MET A 24 -65.46 -8.94 2.87
CA MET A 24 -64.66 -9.49 1.76
C MET A 24 -65.33 -9.33 0.40
N ARG A 25 -66.67 -9.24 0.33
CA ARG A 25 -67.39 -8.98 -0.93
C ARG A 25 -67.62 -7.49 -1.19
N PHE A 26 -67.65 -6.63 -0.18
CA PHE A 26 -67.86 -5.19 -0.32
C PHE A 26 -66.55 -4.42 -0.53
N GLU A 27 -65.42 -4.86 0.02
CA GLU A 27 -64.08 -4.36 -0.37
C GLU A 27 -63.72 -4.72 -1.82
N GLY A 28 -64.43 -5.68 -2.42
CA GLY A 28 -64.24 -6.12 -3.80
C GLY A 28 -65.12 -5.43 -4.86
N VAL A 29 -66.04 -4.52 -4.49
CA VAL A 29 -67.06 -3.99 -5.44
C VAL A 29 -67.04 -2.46 -5.64
N THR A 30 -66.19 -1.70 -4.94
CA THR A 30 -65.76 -0.40 -5.48
C THR A 30 -64.55 -0.59 -6.39
N CYS A 31 -64.87 -0.86 -7.65
CA CYS A 31 -64.03 -0.67 -8.81
C CYS A 31 -63.21 0.62 -8.71
N GLY A 32 -61.95 0.49 -8.30
CA GLY A 32 -60.90 1.50 -8.41
C GLY A 32 -59.67 0.87 -9.06
N ARG A 33 -59.84 0.28 -10.25
CA ARG A 33 -58.75 -0.37 -11.00
C ARG A 33 -57.59 0.57 -11.31
N ASP A 34 -57.84 1.89 -11.26
CA ASP A 34 -56.83 2.94 -11.47
C ASP A 34 -56.32 3.55 -10.15
N GLY A 35 -57.07 3.45 -9.04
CA GLY A 35 -56.77 4.15 -7.78
C GLY A 35 -55.54 3.62 -7.03
N SER A 36 -55.24 2.31 -7.13
CA SER A 36 -54.07 1.73 -6.46
C SER A 36 -52.77 2.04 -7.21
N VAL A 37 -52.79 2.01 -8.55
CA VAL A 37 -51.60 2.28 -9.38
C VAL A 37 -51.26 3.76 -9.33
N ASP A 38 -52.25 4.64 -9.47
CA ASP A 38 -52.04 6.09 -9.40
C ASP A 38 -51.53 6.53 -8.01
N ASN A 39 -52.05 5.92 -6.93
CA ASN A 39 -51.54 6.18 -5.58
C ASN A 39 -50.07 5.75 -5.43
N HIS A 40 -49.71 4.57 -5.93
CA HIS A 40 -48.31 4.12 -5.94
C HIS A 40 -47.42 5.03 -6.80
N MET A 41 -47.92 5.51 -7.93
CA MET A 41 -47.20 6.45 -8.79
C MET A 41 -46.96 7.79 -8.11
N GLU A 42 -47.96 8.35 -7.43
CA GLU A 42 -47.82 9.61 -6.69
C GLU A 42 -46.92 9.47 -5.47
N MET A 43 -47.06 8.39 -4.70
CA MET A 43 -46.20 8.13 -3.55
C MET A 43 -44.74 7.91 -3.98
N GLY A 44 -44.52 7.13 -5.04
CA GLY A 44 -43.19 6.93 -5.63
C GLY A 44 -42.54 8.23 -6.09
N LYS A 45 -43.31 9.16 -6.69
CA LYS A 45 -42.80 10.50 -7.08
C LYS A 45 -42.40 11.33 -5.85
N LYS A 46 -43.21 11.35 -4.79
CA LYS A 46 -42.90 12.08 -3.55
C LYS A 46 -41.62 11.55 -2.89
N LEU A 47 -41.51 10.24 -2.78
CA LEU A 47 -40.33 9.58 -2.19
C LEU A 47 -39.08 9.80 -3.04
N LEU A 48 -39.20 9.78 -4.37
CA LEU A 48 -38.10 10.10 -5.27
C LEU A 48 -37.63 11.56 -5.10
N ALA A 49 -38.57 12.50 -4.98
CA ALA A 49 -38.24 13.90 -4.71
C ALA A 49 -37.61 14.10 -3.32
N ALA A 50 -37.96 13.26 -2.35
CA ALA A 50 -37.36 13.22 -1.02
C ALA A 50 -36.00 12.49 -0.97
N GLY A 51 -35.53 11.92 -2.09
CA GLY A 51 -34.29 11.14 -2.15
C GLY A 51 -34.38 9.73 -1.56
N GLN A 52 -35.57 9.28 -1.15
CA GLN A 52 -35.80 7.94 -0.61
C GLN A 52 -35.92 6.93 -1.75
N LEU A 53 -34.79 6.61 -2.38
CA LEU A 53 -34.74 5.81 -3.61
C LEU A 53 -35.29 4.39 -3.41
N ALA A 54 -35.02 3.73 -2.29
CA ALA A 54 -35.44 2.35 -2.05
C ALA A 54 -36.96 2.21 -1.87
N ASP A 55 -37.57 3.12 -1.12
CA ASP A 55 -39.01 3.15 -0.92
C ASP A 55 -39.73 3.55 -2.21
N ALA A 56 -39.20 4.56 -2.93
CA ALA A 56 -39.70 4.94 -4.25
C ALA A 56 -39.67 3.76 -5.24
N LEU A 57 -38.59 2.97 -5.23
CA LEU A 57 -38.45 1.80 -6.07
C LEU A 57 -39.54 0.75 -5.78
N SER A 58 -39.85 0.51 -4.51
CA SER A 58 -40.88 -0.44 -4.08
C SER A 58 -42.27 -0.04 -4.58
N HIS A 59 -42.60 1.26 -4.49
CA HIS A 59 -43.86 1.78 -5.04
C HIS A 59 -43.92 1.72 -6.56
N PHE A 60 -42.83 2.01 -7.28
CA PHE A 60 -42.81 1.85 -8.73
C PHE A 60 -42.82 0.38 -9.18
N HIS A 61 -42.33 -0.57 -8.37
CA HIS A 61 -42.57 -1.99 -8.60
C HIS A 61 -44.06 -2.33 -8.52
N ALA A 62 -44.73 -1.96 -7.42
CA ALA A 62 -46.16 -2.19 -7.26
C ALA A 62 -47.00 -1.52 -8.37
N ALA A 63 -46.59 -0.34 -8.85
CA ALA A 63 -47.24 0.34 -9.97
C ALA A 63 -47.10 -0.43 -11.29
N VAL A 64 -45.92 -1.01 -11.57
CA VAL A 64 -45.69 -1.83 -12.77
C VAL A 64 -46.46 -3.16 -12.69
N ASP A 65 -46.54 -3.77 -11.50
CA ASP A 65 -47.27 -5.02 -11.30
C ASP A 65 -48.80 -4.81 -11.40
N GLY A 66 -49.27 -3.63 -10.98
CA GLY A 66 -50.68 -3.25 -11.08
C GLY A 66 -51.12 -2.88 -12.50
N ASP A 67 -50.27 -2.23 -13.31
CA ASP A 67 -50.53 -1.97 -14.72
C ASP A 67 -49.29 -2.16 -15.62
N SER A 68 -49.24 -3.31 -16.28
CA SER A 68 -48.18 -3.69 -17.23
C SER A 68 -48.15 -2.87 -18.54
N LYS A 69 -49.14 -2.02 -18.81
CA LYS A 69 -49.18 -1.13 -19.99
C LYS A 69 -48.82 0.31 -19.66
N ASN A 70 -48.67 0.66 -18.38
CA ASN A 70 -48.30 2.01 -17.96
C ASN A 70 -46.82 2.30 -18.23
N TYR A 71 -46.52 2.90 -19.37
CA TYR A 71 -45.14 3.27 -19.74
C TYR A 71 -44.49 4.24 -18.73
N MET A 72 -45.27 5.09 -18.04
CA MET A 72 -44.71 6.02 -17.04
C MET A 72 -44.22 5.29 -15.80
N ALA A 73 -44.88 4.20 -15.40
CA ALA A 73 -44.42 3.38 -14.27
C ALA A 73 -43.05 2.77 -14.55
N TYR A 74 -42.86 2.18 -15.74
CA TYR A 74 -41.55 1.69 -16.18
C TYR A 74 -40.50 2.80 -16.27
N PHE A 75 -40.84 3.96 -16.84
CA PHE A 75 -39.89 5.08 -16.96
C PHE A 75 -39.44 5.61 -15.59
N ARG A 76 -40.38 5.76 -14.64
CA ARG A 76 -40.05 6.21 -13.29
C ARG A 76 -39.21 5.18 -12.54
N ARG A 77 -39.54 3.88 -12.66
CA ARG A 77 -38.73 2.80 -12.09
C ARG A 77 -37.31 2.79 -12.65
N ALA A 78 -37.16 2.92 -13.98
CA ALA A 78 -35.86 3.06 -14.63
C ALA A 78 -35.07 4.27 -14.11
N THR A 79 -35.74 5.41 -13.92
CA THR A 79 -35.10 6.63 -13.38
C THR A 79 -34.57 6.40 -11.96
N VAL A 80 -35.32 5.70 -11.10
CA VAL A 80 -34.87 5.33 -9.76
C VAL A 80 -33.69 4.36 -9.81
N PHE A 81 -33.73 3.35 -10.70
CA PHE A 81 -32.58 2.47 -10.92
C PHE A 81 -31.33 3.25 -11.34
N LEU A 82 -31.46 4.26 -12.20
CA LEU A 82 -30.35 5.11 -12.60
C LEU A 82 -29.82 5.99 -11.47
N ALA A 83 -30.70 6.57 -10.66
CA ALA A 83 -30.31 7.31 -9.46
C ALA A 83 -29.57 6.44 -8.44
N MET A 84 -29.88 5.14 -8.39
CA MET A 84 -29.15 4.14 -7.60
C MET A 84 -27.85 3.62 -8.25
N GLY A 85 -27.50 4.07 -9.47
CA GLY A 85 -26.35 3.55 -10.23
C GLY A 85 -26.57 2.14 -10.82
N LYS A 86 -27.79 1.59 -10.78
CA LYS A 86 -28.15 0.26 -11.28
C LYS A 86 -28.54 0.29 -12.76
N SER A 87 -27.61 0.71 -13.62
CA SER A 87 -27.86 0.85 -15.07
C SER A 87 -28.29 -0.44 -15.78
N LYS A 88 -27.78 -1.60 -15.34
CA LYS A 88 -28.19 -2.92 -15.87
C LYS A 88 -29.68 -3.22 -15.66
N SER A 89 -30.24 -2.81 -14.52
CA SER A 89 -31.66 -3.00 -14.19
C SER A 89 -32.57 -1.98 -14.89
N ALA A 90 -32.04 -0.80 -15.23
CA ALA A 90 -32.80 0.26 -15.92
C ALA A 90 -33.03 -0.02 -17.42
N LEU A 91 -32.09 -0.68 -18.10
CA LEU A 91 -32.17 -0.98 -19.54
C LEU A 91 -33.44 -1.71 -20.00
N PRO A 92 -33.89 -2.81 -19.34
CA PRO A 92 -35.13 -3.49 -19.74
C PRO A 92 -36.35 -2.59 -19.59
N ASP A 93 -36.42 -1.82 -18.51
CA ASP A 93 -37.53 -0.88 -18.28
C ASP A 93 -37.57 0.20 -19.36
N LEU A 94 -36.43 0.81 -19.71
CA LEU A 94 -36.36 1.81 -20.78
C LEU A 94 -36.73 1.22 -22.15
N SER A 95 -36.32 -0.02 -22.42
CA SER A 95 -36.70 -0.69 -23.66
C SER A 95 -38.20 -0.95 -23.71
N ARG A 96 -38.79 -1.35 -22.58
CA ARG A 96 -40.25 -1.53 -22.46
C ARG A 96 -41.01 -0.22 -22.66
N VAL A 97 -40.49 0.91 -22.15
CA VAL A 97 -41.07 2.23 -22.40
C VAL A 97 -41.08 2.55 -23.90
N ILE A 98 -39.98 2.28 -24.60
CA ILE A 98 -39.85 2.54 -26.05
C ILE A 98 -40.77 1.64 -26.87
N GLU A 99 -41.00 0.40 -26.43
CA GLU A 99 -41.99 -0.52 -27.03
C GLU A 99 -43.42 -0.03 -26.85
N LEU A 100 -43.78 0.40 -25.64
CA LEU A 100 -45.13 0.86 -25.31
C LEU A 100 -45.43 2.24 -25.90
N LYS A 101 -44.42 3.12 -25.94
CA LYS A 101 -44.54 4.50 -26.39
C LYS A 101 -43.32 4.94 -27.23
N PRO A 102 -43.31 4.66 -28.55
CA PRO A 102 -42.17 4.93 -29.42
C PRO A 102 -41.81 6.42 -29.60
N ASP A 103 -42.77 7.32 -29.42
CA ASP A 103 -42.64 8.79 -29.48
C ASP A 103 -42.01 9.39 -28.22
N PHE A 104 -41.85 8.63 -27.13
CA PHE A 104 -41.26 9.12 -25.90
C PHE A 104 -39.73 9.20 -25.98
N THR A 105 -39.25 10.32 -26.52
CA THR A 105 -37.82 10.63 -26.75
C THR A 105 -36.96 10.53 -25.50
N SER A 106 -37.46 10.94 -24.34
CA SER A 106 -36.69 10.96 -23.10
C SER A 106 -36.21 9.56 -22.68
N ALA A 107 -37.04 8.51 -22.83
CA ALA A 107 -36.60 7.14 -22.54
C ALA A 107 -35.53 6.66 -23.51
N ARG A 108 -35.66 7.01 -24.80
CA ARG A 108 -34.68 6.67 -25.83
C ARG A 108 -33.34 7.38 -25.61
N LEU A 109 -33.37 8.66 -25.21
CA LEU A 109 -32.18 9.42 -24.83
C LEU A 109 -31.48 8.80 -23.61
N GLN A 110 -32.24 8.44 -22.57
CA GLN A 110 -31.69 7.76 -21.39
C GLN A 110 -31.10 6.38 -21.74
N ARG A 111 -31.75 5.61 -22.62
CA ARG A 111 -31.22 4.32 -23.07
C ARG A 111 -29.92 4.50 -23.85
N GLY A 112 -29.87 5.45 -24.79
CA GLY A 112 -28.66 5.80 -25.53
C GLY A 112 -27.50 6.18 -24.61
N ASN A 113 -27.76 7.00 -23.58
CA ASN A 113 -26.75 7.39 -22.58
C ASN A 113 -26.19 6.18 -21.81
N ILE A 114 -27.03 5.21 -21.45
CA ILE A 114 -26.58 3.98 -20.76
C ILE A 114 -25.77 3.10 -21.73
N LEU A 115 -26.25 2.93 -22.95
CA LEU A 115 -25.58 2.13 -23.99
C LEU A 115 -24.19 2.71 -24.31
N LEU A 116 -24.07 4.04 -24.40
CA LEU A 116 -22.79 4.73 -24.60
C LEU A 116 -21.82 4.44 -23.46
N LYS A 117 -22.26 4.52 -22.19
CA LYS A 117 -21.42 4.18 -21.02
C LYS A 117 -21.00 2.71 -20.98
N GLN A 118 -21.84 1.81 -21.53
CA GLN A 118 -21.50 0.39 -21.69
C GLN A 118 -20.60 0.14 -22.92
N GLY A 119 -20.37 1.16 -23.76
CA GLY A 119 -19.65 1.12 -25.03
C GLY A 119 -20.32 0.31 -26.12
N ARG A 120 -21.65 0.17 -26.07
CA ARG A 120 -22.48 -0.32 -27.17
C ARG A 120 -22.77 0.84 -28.12
N LEU A 121 -21.72 1.30 -28.82
CA LEU A 121 -21.72 2.56 -29.59
C LEU A 121 -22.77 2.57 -30.70
N ASP A 122 -22.83 1.52 -31.53
CA ASP A 122 -23.77 1.44 -32.66
C ASP A 122 -25.24 1.56 -32.21
N GLU A 123 -25.59 0.90 -31.10
CA GLU A 123 -26.94 0.94 -30.54
C GLU A 123 -27.25 2.29 -29.90
N ALA A 124 -26.28 2.89 -29.21
CA ALA A 124 -26.40 4.23 -28.64
C ALA A 124 -26.64 5.27 -29.75
N GLU A 125 -25.86 5.22 -30.82
CA GLU A 125 -26.02 6.11 -31.97
C GLU A 125 -27.36 5.93 -32.67
N SER A 126 -27.82 4.69 -32.84
CA SER A 126 -29.14 4.41 -33.40
C SER A 126 -30.24 5.09 -32.58
N ASP A 127 -30.13 5.03 -31.26
CA ASP A 127 -31.08 5.69 -30.35
C ASP A 127 -31.00 7.21 -30.42
N PHE A 128 -29.80 7.80 -30.38
CA PHE A 128 -29.65 9.25 -30.50
C PHE A 128 -30.12 9.78 -31.86
N LYS A 129 -29.79 9.10 -32.96
CA LYS A 129 -30.28 9.44 -34.32
C LYS A 129 -31.80 9.36 -34.41
N LYS A 130 -32.45 8.42 -33.72
CA LYS A 130 -33.92 8.33 -33.64
C LYS A 130 -34.52 9.44 -32.76
N VAL A 131 -33.87 9.84 -31.68
CA VAL A 131 -34.29 11.02 -30.87
C VAL A 131 -34.31 12.27 -31.75
N MET A 132 -33.26 12.50 -32.54
CA MET A 132 -33.17 13.65 -33.47
C MET A 132 -34.29 13.68 -34.53
N LYS A 133 -34.86 12.52 -34.87
CA LYS A 133 -35.95 12.38 -35.86
C LYS A 133 -37.36 12.46 -35.26
N SER A 134 -37.50 12.43 -33.94
CA SER A 134 -38.80 12.23 -33.26
C SER A 134 -39.29 13.48 -32.51
N ASN A 135 -39.16 14.67 -33.13
CA ASN A 135 -39.53 15.97 -32.56
C ASN A 135 -39.07 16.18 -31.10
N PRO A 136 -37.76 16.12 -30.81
CA PRO A 136 -37.24 16.29 -29.45
C PRO A 136 -37.40 17.74 -28.98
N SER A 137 -37.38 17.95 -27.66
CA SER A 137 -37.17 19.30 -27.11
C SER A 137 -35.79 19.84 -27.49
N GLU A 138 -35.60 21.16 -27.53
CA GLU A 138 -34.30 21.78 -27.84
C GLU A 138 -33.16 21.25 -26.94
N LYS A 139 -33.47 21.02 -25.65
CA LYS A 139 -32.54 20.43 -24.68
C LYS A 139 -32.16 19.00 -25.06
N GLU A 140 -33.14 18.16 -25.36
CA GLU A 140 -32.91 16.75 -25.75
C GLU A 140 -32.17 16.66 -27.08
N GLN A 141 -32.45 17.56 -28.03
CA GLN A 141 -31.74 17.64 -29.30
C GLN A 141 -30.26 17.98 -29.10
N LYS A 142 -29.98 19.01 -28.28
CA LYS A 142 -28.60 19.41 -27.96
C LYS A 142 -27.86 18.31 -27.20
N GLU A 143 -28.52 17.62 -26.28
CA GLU A 143 -27.94 16.48 -25.57
C GLU A 143 -27.63 15.33 -26.53
N ALA A 144 -28.61 14.88 -27.33
CA ALA A 144 -28.41 13.81 -28.30
C ALA A 144 -27.29 14.13 -29.30
N GLN A 145 -27.21 15.36 -29.80
CA GLN A 145 -26.14 15.80 -30.70
C GLN A 145 -24.77 15.77 -30.01
N SER A 146 -24.68 16.23 -28.76
CA SER A 146 -23.43 16.18 -28.00
C SER A 146 -22.98 14.74 -27.75
N GLN A 147 -23.91 13.83 -27.45
CA GLN A 147 -23.59 12.42 -27.24
C GLN A 147 -23.20 11.70 -28.54
N LEU A 148 -23.77 12.08 -29.69
CA LEU A 148 -23.35 11.58 -31.00
C LEU A 148 -21.91 11.96 -31.31
N THR A 149 -21.53 13.23 -31.15
CA THR A 149 -20.14 13.67 -31.36
C THR A 149 -19.16 12.95 -30.44
N LYS A 150 -19.55 12.68 -29.19
CA LYS A 150 -18.76 11.85 -28.27
C LYS A 150 -18.65 10.41 -28.73
N SER A 151 -19.74 9.80 -29.21
CA SER A 151 -19.73 8.44 -29.76
C SER A 151 -18.75 8.32 -30.93
N ASP A 152 -18.81 9.27 -31.87
CA ASP A 152 -17.91 9.32 -33.03
C ASP A 152 -16.44 9.41 -32.59
N GLU A 153 -16.14 10.25 -31.59
CA GLU A 153 -14.80 10.40 -31.03
C GLU A 153 -14.32 9.10 -30.35
N ILE A 154 -15.18 8.46 -29.54
CA ILE A 154 -14.88 7.18 -28.90
C ILE A 154 -14.61 6.11 -29.96
N GLN A 155 -15.44 6.03 -31.00
CA GLN A 155 -15.26 5.04 -32.07
C GLN A 155 -13.94 5.24 -32.81
N ARG A 156 -13.55 6.49 -33.09
CA ARG A 156 -12.24 6.82 -33.67
C ARG A 156 -11.10 6.39 -32.75
N LEU A 157 -11.18 6.68 -31.45
CA LEU A 157 -10.16 6.31 -30.47
C LEU A 157 -10.05 4.79 -30.32
N VAL A 158 -11.16 4.06 -30.33
CA VAL A 158 -11.19 2.60 -30.33
C VAL A 158 -10.50 2.04 -31.57
N ALA A 159 -10.78 2.59 -32.75
CA ALA A 159 -10.12 2.16 -34.00
C ALA A 159 -8.60 2.43 -33.97
N GLN A 160 -8.18 3.59 -33.45
CA GLN A 160 -6.76 3.92 -33.26
C GLN A 160 -6.10 2.97 -32.26
N ALA A 161 -6.73 2.71 -31.11
CA ALA A 161 -6.23 1.77 -30.12
C ALA A 161 -6.05 0.35 -30.71
N HIS A 162 -7.03 -0.14 -31.48
CA HIS A 162 -6.92 -1.43 -32.18
C HIS A 162 -5.77 -1.47 -33.20
N SER A 163 -5.59 -0.39 -33.96
CA SER A 163 -4.49 -0.24 -34.92
C SER A 163 -3.13 -0.28 -34.22
N SER A 164 -2.95 0.54 -33.18
CA SER A 164 -1.73 0.58 -32.37
C SER A 164 -1.45 -0.74 -31.67
N PHE A 165 -2.48 -1.40 -31.15
CA PHE A 165 -2.36 -2.73 -30.54
C PHE A 165 -1.88 -3.77 -31.55
N SER A 166 -2.42 -3.74 -32.77
CA SER A 166 -2.04 -4.68 -33.84
C SER A 166 -0.62 -4.42 -34.35
N SER A 167 -0.15 -3.18 -34.30
CA SER A 167 1.25 -2.81 -34.60
C SER A 167 2.21 -2.99 -33.42
N GLN A 168 1.76 -3.61 -32.31
CA GLN A 168 2.53 -3.81 -31.07
C GLN A 168 3.00 -2.50 -30.39
N ASP A 169 2.40 -1.36 -30.73
CA ASP A 169 2.59 -0.10 -30.03
C ASP A 169 1.62 -0.04 -28.83
N TYR A 170 1.97 -0.79 -27.79
CA TYR A 170 1.15 -0.95 -26.60
C TYR A 170 1.03 0.33 -25.77
N VAL A 171 2.03 1.21 -25.83
CA VAL A 171 2.03 2.49 -25.09
C VAL A 171 0.98 3.42 -25.68
N THR A 172 0.99 3.62 -27.00
CA THR A 172 -0.01 4.45 -27.67
C THR A 172 -1.41 3.83 -27.58
N ALA A 173 -1.52 2.51 -27.71
CA ALA A 173 -2.79 1.81 -27.53
C ALA A 173 -3.38 2.03 -26.12
N ALA A 174 -2.56 1.90 -25.06
CA ALA A 174 -3.00 2.16 -23.70
C ALA A 174 -3.43 3.62 -23.50
N ALA A 175 -2.69 4.58 -24.06
CA ALA A 175 -3.04 6.01 -23.98
C ALA A 175 -4.40 6.32 -24.64
N HIS A 176 -4.69 5.75 -25.81
CA HIS A 176 -6.02 5.87 -26.44
C HIS A 176 -7.14 5.20 -25.63
N LEU A 177 -6.84 4.11 -24.93
CA LEU A 177 -7.82 3.44 -24.06
C LEU A 177 -8.05 4.20 -22.75
N ASP A 178 -7.04 4.93 -22.25
CA ASP A 178 -7.14 5.76 -21.06
C ASP A 178 -8.03 6.99 -21.28
N THR A 179 -8.01 7.60 -22.47
CA THR A 179 -8.89 8.74 -22.77
C THR A 179 -10.38 8.36 -22.79
N ILE A 180 -10.69 7.07 -23.00
CA ILE A 180 -12.07 6.55 -23.04
C ILE A 180 -12.44 5.70 -21.82
N ILE A 181 -11.72 5.84 -20.69
CA ILE A 181 -11.91 5.03 -19.47
C ILE A 181 -13.34 5.08 -18.89
N ASP A 182 -14.07 6.16 -19.16
CA ASP A 182 -15.48 6.35 -18.78
C ASP A 182 -16.40 5.34 -19.46
N VAL A 183 -16.00 4.87 -20.64
CA VAL A 183 -16.62 3.78 -21.37
C VAL A 183 -15.91 2.51 -20.96
N ARG A 184 -16.60 1.61 -20.26
CA ARG A 184 -15.98 0.37 -19.75
C ARG A 184 -16.48 -0.92 -20.42
N PRO A 185 -16.28 -1.12 -21.73
CA PRO A 185 -16.51 -2.41 -22.34
C PRO A 185 -15.50 -3.41 -21.79
N PRO A 186 -15.95 -4.63 -21.39
CA PRO A 186 -15.04 -5.66 -20.90
C PRO A 186 -13.92 -6.01 -21.89
N ALA A 187 -14.20 -5.92 -23.19
CA ALA A 187 -13.22 -6.17 -24.24
C ALA A 187 -12.09 -5.12 -24.26
N LEU A 188 -12.42 -3.83 -24.11
CA LEU A 188 -11.44 -2.74 -24.11
C LEU A 188 -10.59 -2.77 -22.82
N SER A 189 -11.21 -3.04 -21.66
CA SER A 189 -10.47 -3.24 -20.41
C SER A 189 -9.51 -4.42 -20.50
N ALA A 190 -9.91 -5.54 -21.12
CA ALA A 190 -9.03 -6.67 -21.33
C ALA A 190 -7.85 -6.36 -22.27
N MET A 191 -8.08 -5.56 -23.31
CA MET A 191 -7.02 -5.09 -24.21
C MET A 191 -6.06 -4.15 -23.49
N ARG A 192 -6.57 -3.19 -22.70
CA ARG A 192 -5.74 -2.27 -21.94
C ARG A 192 -4.88 -3.00 -20.91
N ALA A 193 -5.46 -3.98 -20.21
CA ALA A 193 -4.70 -4.86 -19.33
C ALA A 193 -3.56 -5.57 -20.07
N GLU A 194 -3.82 -6.07 -21.29
CA GLU A 194 -2.77 -6.69 -22.11
C GLU A 194 -1.68 -5.68 -22.46
N CYS A 195 -2.02 -4.45 -22.85
CA CYS A 195 -1.02 -3.40 -23.09
C CYS A 195 -0.12 -3.20 -21.88
N PHE A 196 -0.70 -3.06 -20.68
CA PHE A 196 0.07 -2.87 -19.44
C PHE A 196 0.94 -4.09 -19.09
N ILE A 197 0.51 -5.31 -19.39
CA ILE A 197 1.34 -6.51 -19.21
C ILE A 197 2.53 -6.46 -20.15
N GLN A 198 2.32 -6.10 -21.42
CA GLN A 198 3.39 -6.05 -22.44
C GLN A 198 4.37 -4.89 -22.20
N THR A 199 3.94 -3.78 -21.62
CA THR A 199 4.81 -2.65 -21.24
C THR A 199 5.54 -2.85 -19.90
N GLY A 200 5.23 -3.93 -19.16
CA GLY A 200 5.80 -4.21 -17.84
C GLY A 200 5.11 -3.50 -16.67
N GLU A 201 4.07 -2.70 -16.92
CA GLU A 201 3.28 -1.99 -15.92
C GLU A 201 2.19 -2.89 -15.30
N MET A 202 2.57 -4.09 -14.86
CA MET A 202 1.65 -5.14 -14.43
C MET A 202 0.69 -4.71 -13.30
N GLY A 203 1.13 -3.79 -12.42
CA GLY A 203 0.29 -3.24 -11.36
C GLY A 203 -0.97 -2.54 -11.88
N LYS A 204 -0.88 -1.80 -12.99
CA LYS A 204 -2.03 -1.12 -13.60
C LYS A 204 -3.03 -2.10 -14.21
N ALA A 205 -2.55 -3.23 -14.74
CA ALA A 205 -3.39 -4.27 -15.34
C ALA A 205 -4.35 -4.95 -14.35
N ILE A 206 -4.01 -4.97 -13.05
CA ILE A 206 -4.81 -5.65 -12.00
C ILE A 206 -6.23 -5.10 -11.95
N SER A 207 -6.40 -3.78 -11.99
CA SER A 207 -7.72 -3.14 -11.88
C SER A 207 -8.64 -3.56 -13.03
N ASP A 208 -8.11 -3.55 -14.26
CA ASP A 208 -8.83 -3.93 -15.46
C ASP A 208 -9.16 -5.42 -15.50
N LEU A 209 -8.22 -6.28 -15.12
CA LEU A 209 -8.46 -7.71 -15.05
C LEU A 209 -9.46 -8.09 -13.96
N LYS A 210 -9.44 -7.43 -12.79
CA LYS A 210 -10.45 -7.66 -11.74
C LYS A 210 -11.84 -7.19 -12.15
N ALA A 211 -11.93 -6.08 -12.88
CA ALA A 211 -13.19 -5.59 -13.41
C ALA A 211 -13.78 -6.56 -14.45
N THR A 212 -12.93 -7.25 -15.22
CA THR A 212 -13.36 -8.18 -16.27
C THR A 212 -13.56 -9.61 -15.78
N SER A 213 -12.79 -10.08 -14.79
CA SER A 213 -12.85 -11.46 -14.28
C SER A 213 -14.24 -11.85 -13.77
N LYS A 214 -14.92 -10.92 -13.10
CA LYS A 214 -16.25 -11.13 -12.49
C LYS A 214 -17.44 -11.01 -13.46
N LEU A 215 -17.21 -10.61 -14.72
CA LEU A 215 -18.31 -10.32 -15.66
C LEU A 215 -18.72 -11.51 -16.52
N LYS A 216 -17.83 -12.50 -16.70
CA LYS A 216 -18.11 -13.72 -17.45
C LYS A 216 -18.07 -14.92 -16.49
N SER A 217 -19.05 -15.81 -16.62
CA SER A 217 -19.13 -17.04 -15.80
C SER A 217 -18.00 -18.02 -16.11
N ASP A 218 -17.53 -18.03 -17.36
CA ASP A 218 -16.34 -18.77 -17.80
C ASP A 218 -15.21 -17.78 -18.06
N ASN A 219 -14.42 -17.49 -17.01
CA ASN A 219 -13.29 -16.57 -17.11
C ASN A 219 -12.01 -17.10 -16.45
N THR A 220 -11.80 -18.42 -16.57
CA THR A 220 -10.64 -19.13 -16.04
C THR A 220 -9.31 -18.48 -16.45
N LYS A 221 -9.21 -18.01 -17.71
CA LYS A 221 -8.02 -17.31 -18.23
C LYS A 221 -7.73 -15.98 -17.54
N ALA A 222 -8.75 -15.20 -17.15
CA ALA A 222 -8.52 -13.94 -16.44
C ALA A 222 -8.03 -14.17 -15.00
N PHE A 223 -8.58 -15.16 -14.29
CA PHE A 223 -8.10 -15.53 -12.96
C PHE A 223 -6.66 -16.04 -13.00
N TYR A 224 -6.32 -16.84 -14.01
CA TYR A 224 -4.93 -17.25 -14.24
C TYR A 224 -4.01 -16.04 -14.44
N LYS A 225 -4.34 -15.12 -15.36
CA LYS A 225 -3.55 -13.91 -15.61
C LYS A 225 -3.39 -13.04 -14.36
N LEU A 226 -4.47 -12.83 -13.59
CA LEU A 226 -4.42 -12.09 -12.32
C LEU A 226 -3.46 -12.76 -11.33
N SER A 227 -3.57 -14.07 -11.17
CA SER A 227 -2.69 -14.82 -10.28
C SER A 227 -1.23 -14.72 -10.70
N THR A 228 -0.94 -14.81 -12.00
CA THR A 228 0.43 -14.66 -12.54
C THR A 228 0.98 -13.26 -12.32
N ILE A 229 0.17 -12.21 -12.49
CA ILE A 229 0.59 -10.83 -12.20
C ILE A 229 0.94 -10.66 -10.72
N TYR A 230 0.04 -11.09 -9.82
CA TYR A 230 0.31 -11.04 -8.39
C TYR A 230 1.58 -11.80 -8.02
N TYR A 231 1.79 -12.95 -8.65
CA TYR A 231 2.99 -13.74 -8.46
C TYR A 231 4.27 -12.99 -8.86
N HIS A 232 4.30 -12.34 -10.03
CA HIS A 232 5.47 -11.57 -10.48
C HIS A 232 5.73 -10.31 -9.64
N LEU A 233 4.69 -9.75 -9.04
CA LEU A 233 4.80 -8.62 -8.10
C LEU A 233 5.20 -9.06 -6.68
N GLY A 234 5.33 -10.37 -6.42
CA GLY A 234 5.69 -10.90 -5.10
C GLY A 234 4.50 -11.12 -4.16
N ASP A 235 3.28 -10.75 -4.57
CA ASP A 235 2.03 -10.91 -3.80
C ASP A 235 1.54 -12.38 -3.82
N HIS A 236 2.32 -13.28 -3.19
CA HIS A 236 2.06 -14.71 -3.18
C HIS A 236 0.69 -15.10 -2.59
N GLU A 237 0.18 -14.36 -1.60
CA GLU A 237 -1.13 -14.64 -0.99
C GLU A 237 -2.28 -14.35 -1.94
N MET A 238 -2.25 -13.18 -2.59
CA MET A 238 -3.24 -12.81 -3.59
C MET A 238 -3.16 -13.73 -4.80
N SER A 239 -1.95 -14.04 -5.25
CA SER A 239 -1.72 -15.02 -6.31
C SER A 239 -2.38 -16.37 -6.00
N LEU A 240 -2.21 -16.88 -4.77
CA LEU A 240 -2.79 -18.14 -4.34
C LEU A 240 -4.33 -18.11 -4.31
N ASN A 241 -4.91 -16.98 -3.92
CA ASN A 241 -6.36 -16.81 -3.88
C ASN A 241 -6.95 -16.78 -5.30
N GLU A 242 -6.36 -16.01 -6.22
CA GLU A 242 -6.87 -15.90 -7.59
C GLU A 242 -6.74 -17.23 -8.37
N VAL A 243 -5.65 -18.00 -8.17
CA VAL A 243 -5.53 -19.33 -8.82
C VAL A 243 -6.48 -20.37 -8.24
N ARG A 244 -6.89 -20.23 -6.96
CA ARG A 244 -7.96 -21.07 -6.40
C ARG A 244 -9.31 -20.78 -7.08
N GLU A 245 -9.62 -19.51 -7.35
CA GLU A 245 -10.82 -19.16 -8.13
C GLU A 245 -10.71 -19.69 -9.56
N CYS A 246 -9.52 -19.67 -10.18
CA CYS A 246 -9.31 -20.35 -11.47
C CYS A 246 -9.70 -21.84 -11.42
N LEU A 247 -9.17 -22.58 -10.44
CA LEU A 247 -9.44 -24.03 -10.29
C LEU A 247 -10.86 -24.35 -9.82
N LYS A 248 -11.56 -23.39 -9.21
CA LYS A 248 -12.96 -23.51 -8.85
C LYS A 248 -13.87 -23.46 -10.07
N LEU A 249 -13.49 -22.68 -11.09
CA LEU A 249 -14.20 -22.63 -12.37
C LEU A 249 -13.87 -23.84 -13.24
N ASP A 250 -12.59 -24.23 -13.29
CA ASP A 250 -12.11 -25.38 -14.05
C ASP A 250 -11.07 -26.18 -13.24
N PRO A 251 -11.49 -27.27 -12.56
CA PRO A 251 -10.59 -28.11 -11.77
C PRO A 251 -9.51 -28.81 -12.59
N ASP A 252 -9.73 -29.03 -13.89
CA ASP A 252 -8.82 -29.76 -14.78
C ASP A 252 -7.87 -28.84 -15.57
N HIS A 253 -7.92 -27.53 -15.31
CA HIS A 253 -7.06 -26.55 -15.99
C HIS A 253 -5.57 -26.75 -15.64
N LYS A 254 -4.84 -27.40 -16.54
CA LYS A 254 -3.41 -27.75 -16.36
C LYS A 254 -2.52 -26.57 -15.92
N GLN A 255 -2.62 -25.40 -16.57
CA GLN A 255 -1.76 -24.25 -16.22
C GLN A 255 -2.06 -23.72 -14.81
N CYS A 256 -3.33 -23.48 -14.46
CA CYS A 256 -3.72 -23.09 -13.10
C CYS A 256 -3.32 -24.13 -12.06
N TYR A 257 -3.42 -25.42 -12.35
CA TYR A 257 -3.03 -26.45 -11.40
C TYR A 257 -1.52 -26.48 -11.13
N ASN A 258 -0.70 -26.35 -12.19
CA ASN A 258 0.75 -26.26 -12.07
C ASN A 258 1.17 -24.99 -11.31
N HIS A 259 0.56 -23.84 -11.65
CA HIS A 259 0.80 -22.58 -10.96
C HIS A 259 0.37 -22.63 -9.50
N TYR A 260 -0.80 -23.19 -9.20
CA TYR A 260 -1.28 -23.41 -7.83
C TYR A 260 -0.30 -24.22 -7.00
N LYS A 261 0.27 -25.31 -7.53
CA LYS A 261 1.26 -26.12 -6.81
C LYS A 261 2.49 -25.30 -6.42
N LEU A 262 3.02 -24.51 -7.36
CA LEU A 262 4.17 -23.65 -7.14
C LEU A 262 3.87 -22.59 -6.08
N VAL A 263 2.81 -21.79 -6.30
CA VAL A 263 2.43 -20.69 -5.40
C VAL A 263 2.06 -21.21 -4.02
N LYS A 264 1.36 -22.35 -3.91
CA LYS A 264 1.03 -22.96 -2.61
C LYS A 264 2.28 -23.37 -1.85
N LYS A 265 3.27 -23.97 -2.52
CA LYS A 265 4.54 -24.37 -1.90
C LYS A 265 5.29 -23.14 -1.41
N LEU A 266 5.42 -22.13 -2.29
CA LEU A 266 6.10 -20.87 -1.99
C LEU A 266 5.45 -20.14 -0.82
N ASN A 267 4.13 -19.95 -0.86
CA ASN A 267 3.34 -19.31 0.19
C ASN A 267 3.51 -20.03 1.54
N LYS A 268 3.50 -21.37 1.54
CA LYS A 268 3.72 -22.15 2.77
C LYS A 268 5.14 -21.97 3.32
N GLN A 269 6.15 -21.90 2.47
CA GLN A 269 7.54 -21.65 2.90
C GLN A 269 7.67 -20.27 3.52
N ILE A 270 7.13 -19.23 2.88
CA ILE A 270 7.18 -17.84 3.38
C ILE A 270 6.42 -17.72 4.70
N GLN A 271 5.17 -18.20 4.78
CA GLN A 271 4.39 -18.16 6.03
C GLN A 271 5.06 -18.94 7.17
N SER A 272 5.68 -20.08 6.85
CA SER A 272 6.46 -20.83 7.85
C SER A 272 7.71 -20.08 8.30
N ALA A 273 8.38 -19.35 7.42
CA ALA A 273 9.58 -18.58 7.76
C ALA A 273 9.24 -17.38 8.64
N GLU A 274 8.18 -16.64 8.32
CA GLU A 274 7.68 -15.52 9.13
C GLU A 274 7.26 -15.99 10.54
N ALA A 275 6.59 -17.14 10.65
CA ALA A 275 6.25 -17.73 11.95
C ALA A 275 7.51 -18.07 12.79
N LEU A 276 8.56 -18.60 12.16
CA LEU A 276 9.83 -18.89 12.84
C LEU A 276 10.55 -17.62 13.30
N ILE A 277 10.46 -16.51 12.55
CA ILE A 277 10.96 -15.20 12.99
C ILE A 277 10.22 -14.74 14.25
N GLN A 278 8.89 -14.88 14.29
CA GLN A 278 8.09 -14.54 15.47
C GLN A 278 8.44 -15.39 16.69
N GLU A 279 8.79 -16.67 16.48
CA GLU A 279 9.28 -17.58 17.50
C GLU A 279 10.77 -17.37 17.88
N GLN A 280 11.44 -16.38 17.27
CA GLN A 280 12.89 -16.09 17.44
C GLN A 280 13.82 -17.25 17.01
N ARG A 281 13.33 -18.17 16.18
CA ARG A 281 14.09 -19.30 15.62
C ARG A 281 14.74 -18.90 14.30
N TYR A 282 15.70 -17.98 14.40
CA TYR A 282 16.26 -17.28 13.24
C TYR A 282 16.98 -18.18 12.23
N GLU A 283 17.79 -19.15 12.66
CA GLU A 283 18.48 -20.06 11.73
C GLU A 283 17.50 -20.95 10.94
N ASP A 284 16.43 -21.41 11.59
CA ASP A 284 15.38 -22.17 10.91
C ASP A 284 14.65 -21.29 9.89
N ALA A 285 14.42 -20.01 10.21
CA ALA A 285 13.83 -19.05 9.28
C ALA A 285 14.74 -18.79 8.07
N VAL A 286 16.05 -18.63 8.28
CA VAL A 286 17.05 -18.46 7.21
C VAL A 286 17.00 -19.64 6.24
N ASN A 287 17.05 -20.86 6.76
CA ASN A 287 16.93 -22.08 5.94
C ASN A 287 15.64 -22.10 5.11
N LYS A 288 14.52 -21.62 5.67
CA LYS A 288 13.24 -21.53 4.93
C LYS A 288 13.27 -20.48 3.81
N TYR A 289 13.87 -19.32 4.01
CA TYR A 289 14.01 -18.32 2.95
C TYR A 289 15.01 -18.75 1.86
N GLU A 290 16.04 -19.51 2.21
CA GLU A 290 16.88 -20.15 1.19
C GLU A 290 16.08 -21.15 0.34
N ASP A 291 15.18 -21.93 0.96
CA ASP A 291 14.27 -22.82 0.24
C ASP A 291 13.29 -22.07 -0.67
N VAL A 292 12.88 -20.85 -0.29
CA VAL A 292 12.07 -19.94 -1.12
C VAL A 292 12.85 -19.57 -2.39
N MET A 293 14.10 -19.13 -2.24
CA MET A 293 14.97 -18.77 -3.38
C MET A 293 15.28 -19.97 -4.29
N LYS A 294 15.41 -21.18 -3.73
CA LYS A 294 15.56 -22.42 -4.51
C LYS A 294 14.27 -22.80 -5.25
N THR A 295 13.12 -22.52 -4.65
CA THR A 295 11.80 -22.86 -5.22
C THR A 295 11.41 -21.89 -6.33
N GLU A 296 11.73 -20.61 -6.18
CA GLU A 296 11.53 -19.60 -7.22
C GLU A 296 12.78 -18.72 -7.41
N PRO A 297 13.67 -19.08 -8.34
CA PRO A 297 14.89 -18.31 -8.63
C PRO A 297 14.70 -17.21 -9.69
N ASN A 298 13.62 -17.22 -10.47
CA ASN A 298 13.49 -16.35 -11.65
C ASN A 298 12.82 -15.02 -11.31
N VAL A 299 11.91 -15.00 -10.33
CA VAL A 299 11.21 -13.78 -9.92
C VAL A 299 12.03 -13.02 -8.87
N GLN A 300 12.58 -11.88 -9.28
CA GLN A 300 13.46 -11.05 -8.45
C GLN A 300 12.81 -10.62 -7.12
N HIS A 301 11.50 -10.35 -7.10
CA HIS A 301 10.77 -9.96 -5.88
C HIS A 301 10.90 -10.98 -4.76
N PHE A 302 10.80 -12.30 -5.05
CA PHE A 302 10.94 -13.32 -4.01
C PHE A 302 12.38 -13.46 -3.52
N SER A 303 13.35 -13.27 -4.40
CA SER A 303 14.77 -13.27 -4.03
C SER A 303 15.12 -12.06 -3.16
N ALA A 304 14.61 -10.88 -3.51
CA ALA A 304 14.79 -9.66 -2.71
C ALA A 304 14.14 -9.80 -1.33
N LEU A 305 12.88 -10.24 -1.27
CA LEU A 305 12.16 -10.52 -0.02
C LEU A 305 12.92 -11.50 0.87
N ALA A 306 13.38 -12.63 0.30
CA ALA A 306 14.12 -13.65 1.04
C ALA A 306 15.42 -13.08 1.61
N LYS A 307 16.20 -12.35 0.82
CA LYS A 307 17.46 -11.74 1.29
C LYS A 307 17.24 -10.68 2.37
N GLU A 308 16.23 -9.83 2.23
CA GLU A 308 15.86 -8.84 3.26
C GLU A 308 15.50 -9.55 4.58
N ARG A 309 14.68 -10.60 4.52
CA ARG A 309 14.29 -11.35 5.73
C ARG A 309 15.43 -12.17 6.33
N ILE A 310 16.35 -12.70 5.52
CA ILE A 310 17.57 -13.36 6.00
C ILE A 310 18.49 -12.35 6.69
N CYS A 311 18.68 -11.16 6.11
CA CYS A 311 19.42 -10.05 6.73
C CYS A 311 18.85 -9.75 8.14
N HIS A 312 17.53 -9.58 8.24
CA HIS A 312 16.85 -9.36 9.51
C HIS A 312 17.04 -10.50 10.53
N ALA A 313 16.91 -11.75 10.08
CA ALA A 313 17.06 -12.91 10.96
C ALA A 313 18.51 -13.06 11.48
N LEU A 314 19.50 -12.63 10.70
CA LEU A 314 20.92 -12.73 11.04
C LEU A 314 21.43 -11.57 11.88
N THR A 315 20.62 -10.56 12.23
CA THR A 315 21.09 -9.34 12.92
C THR A 315 21.89 -9.62 14.20
N GLN A 316 21.64 -10.72 14.90
CA GLN A 316 22.42 -11.14 16.08
C GLN A 316 23.79 -11.77 15.77
N GLN A 317 24.08 -12.00 14.48
CA GLN A 317 25.31 -12.60 13.95
C GLN A 317 26.04 -11.58 13.09
N GLY A 318 26.57 -10.54 13.74
CA GLY A 318 27.11 -9.31 13.16
C GLY A 318 27.72 -9.47 11.76
N SER A 319 28.87 -10.13 11.64
CA SER A 319 29.55 -10.34 10.34
C SER A 319 28.70 -10.99 9.23
N ARG A 320 27.88 -12.02 9.53
CA ARG A 320 27.00 -12.67 8.56
C ARG A 320 25.88 -11.74 8.11
N ALA A 321 25.26 -11.01 9.04
CA ALA A 321 24.24 -10.01 8.71
C ALA A 321 24.81 -8.92 7.80
N ILE A 322 25.98 -8.36 8.11
CA ILE A 322 26.60 -7.28 7.32
C ILE A 322 26.76 -7.69 5.86
N SER A 323 27.22 -8.92 5.59
CA SER A 323 27.37 -9.43 4.22
C SER A 323 26.03 -9.47 3.48
N VAL A 324 25.02 -10.13 4.06
CA VAL A 324 23.71 -10.32 3.39
C VAL A 324 22.97 -9.00 3.22
N CYS A 325 22.94 -8.15 4.27
CA CYS A 325 22.30 -6.84 4.18
C CYS A 325 22.98 -5.94 3.14
N SER A 326 24.31 -6.05 2.96
CA SER A 326 25.02 -5.30 1.93
C SER A 326 24.65 -5.75 0.51
N GLU A 327 24.35 -7.04 0.29
CA GLU A 327 23.81 -7.50 -0.99
C GLU A 327 22.42 -6.91 -1.27
N VAL A 328 21.55 -6.85 -0.25
CA VAL A 328 20.22 -6.23 -0.37
C VAL A 328 20.38 -4.76 -0.75
N LEU A 329 21.24 -4.02 -0.04
CA LEU A 329 21.48 -2.59 -0.24
C LEU A 329 22.25 -2.27 -1.53
N THR A 330 22.89 -3.27 -2.16
CA THR A 330 23.43 -3.11 -3.52
C THR A 330 22.30 -3.06 -4.55
N SER A 331 21.20 -3.77 -4.31
CA SER A 331 20.05 -3.82 -5.21
C SER A 331 19.03 -2.72 -4.90
N ASP A 332 18.85 -2.40 -3.61
CA ASP A 332 17.92 -1.38 -3.11
C ASP A 332 18.61 -0.56 -2.01
N PRO A 333 19.38 0.49 -2.38
CA PRO A 333 20.14 1.30 -1.42
C PRO A 333 19.27 2.06 -0.41
N GLU A 334 17.99 2.22 -0.70
CA GLU A 334 17.04 2.99 0.09
C GLU A 334 16.22 2.10 1.05
N ASN A 335 16.48 0.79 1.06
CA ASN A 335 15.76 -0.17 1.91
C ASN A 335 15.98 0.12 3.40
N VAL A 336 14.99 0.76 4.02
CA VAL A 336 15.03 1.21 5.41
C VAL A 336 15.22 0.04 6.38
N ASN A 337 14.62 -1.12 6.12
CA ASN A 337 14.73 -2.29 7.00
C ASN A 337 16.17 -2.84 6.97
N ALA A 338 16.72 -3.07 5.78
CA ALA A 338 18.08 -3.58 5.63
C ALA A 338 19.13 -2.61 6.19
N LEU A 339 18.94 -1.29 6.05
CA LEU A 339 19.81 -0.29 6.69
C LEU A 339 19.78 -0.39 8.21
N LYS A 340 18.59 -0.54 8.82
CA LYS A 340 18.44 -0.68 10.28
C LYS A 340 19.07 -1.97 10.79
N ASP A 341 18.83 -3.09 10.11
CA ASP A 341 19.38 -4.39 10.48
C ASP A 341 20.91 -4.42 10.34
N ARG A 342 21.45 -3.84 9.25
CA ARG A 342 22.91 -3.72 9.06
C ARG A 342 23.54 -2.79 10.10
N ALA A 343 22.92 -1.66 10.42
CA ALA A 343 23.39 -0.76 11.47
C ALA A 343 23.42 -1.45 12.85
N ALA A 344 22.40 -2.26 13.16
CA ALA A 344 22.39 -3.05 14.39
C ALA A 344 23.52 -4.10 14.41
N ALA A 345 23.80 -4.75 13.27
CA ALA A 345 24.92 -5.67 13.12
C ALA A 345 26.28 -4.96 13.26
N TYR A 346 26.45 -3.76 12.71
CA TYR A 346 27.65 -2.94 12.89
C TYR A 346 27.89 -2.55 14.35
N ILE A 347 26.82 -2.26 15.11
CA ILE A 347 26.94 -2.01 16.55
C ILE A 347 27.50 -3.23 17.29
N LEU A 348 27.10 -4.45 16.91
CA LEU A 348 27.62 -5.70 17.51
C LEU A 348 29.10 -5.92 17.20
N GLU A 349 29.55 -5.52 16.01
CA GLU A 349 30.96 -5.60 15.59
C GLU A 349 31.78 -4.35 16.00
N GLU A 350 31.20 -3.47 16.84
CA GLU A 350 31.80 -2.21 17.31
C GLU A 350 32.18 -1.21 16.20
N GLN A 351 31.60 -1.35 15.01
CA GLN A 351 31.76 -0.47 13.85
C GLN A 351 30.76 0.70 13.91
N TYR A 352 30.89 1.54 14.94
CA TYR A 352 29.86 2.55 15.24
C TYR A 352 29.72 3.66 14.18
N GLU A 353 30.79 4.02 13.49
CA GLU A 353 30.76 5.05 12.42
C GLU A 353 29.88 4.59 11.25
N ASP A 354 30.05 3.34 10.82
CA ASP A 354 29.24 2.74 9.76
C ASP A 354 27.78 2.58 10.19
N ALA A 355 27.53 2.20 11.46
CA ALA A 355 26.19 2.13 12.01
C ALA A 355 25.47 3.49 11.98
N ILE A 356 26.16 4.58 12.35
CA ILE A 356 25.61 5.94 12.30
C ILE A 356 25.24 6.32 10.87
N LYS A 357 26.14 6.05 9.90
CA LYS A 357 25.91 6.35 8.48
C LYS A 357 24.67 5.63 7.92
N ASP A 358 24.49 4.36 8.27
CA ASP A 358 23.31 3.60 7.85
C ASP A 358 22.02 4.16 8.46
N TYR A 359 22.01 4.50 9.77
CA TYR A 359 20.84 5.14 10.40
C TYR A 359 20.53 6.53 9.84
N GLU A 360 21.55 7.34 9.52
CA GLU A 360 21.37 8.64 8.87
C GLU A 360 20.76 8.50 7.48
N THR A 361 21.17 7.47 6.75
CA THR A 361 20.61 7.17 5.42
C THR A 361 19.16 6.71 5.57
N ALA A 362 18.88 5.79 6.49
CA ALA A 362 17.53 5.33 6.79
C ALA A 362 16.60 6.49 7.23
N ALA A 363 17.11 7.45 8.00
CA ALA A 363 16.35 8.62 8.46
C ALA A 363 15.90 9.55 7.31
N LYS A 364 16.62 9.57 6.18
CA LYS A 364 16.23 10.37 5.00
C LYS A 364 15.02 9.79 4.27
N HIS A 365 14.84 8.47 4.33
CA HIS A 365 13.77 7.76 3.63
C HIS A 365 12.58 7.41 4.54
N SER A 366 12.70 7.63 5.86
CA SER A 366 11.63 7.39 6.82
C SER A 366 11.56 8.50 7.87
N GLU A 367 10.74 9.52 7.59
CA GLU A 367 10.51 10.62 8.52
C GLU A 367 9.86 10.10 9.82
N ASN A 368 10.45 10.49 10.96
CA ASN A 368 9.92 10.21 12.30
C ASN A 368 9.85 8.75 12.76
N ASP A 369 10.59 7.82 12.15
CA ASP A 369 10.75 6.48 12.72
C ASP A 369 11.54 6.56 14.05
N ARG A 370 10.84 6.20 15.14
CA ARG A 370 11.40 6.19 16.50
C ARG A 370 12.56 5.22 16.65
N GLY A 371 12.51 4.06 16.00
CA GLY A 371 13.57 3.06 16.06
C GLY A 371 14.86 3.54 15.40
N ILE A 372 14.77 4.32 14.31
CA ILE A 372 15.95 4.93 13.68
C ILE A 372 16.57 5.98 14.62
N LYS A 373 15.76 6.84 15.24
CA LYS A 373 16.24 7.85 16.19
C LYS A 373 16.92 7.21 17.41
N GLU A 374 16.28 6.22 18.03
CA GLU A 374 16.84 5.50 19.18
C GLU A 374 18.13 4.74 18.81
N GLY A 375 18.16 4.11 17.63
CA GLY A 375 19.33 3.42 17.10
C GLY A 375 20.51 4.37 16.84
N LEU A 376 20.25 5.51 16.22
CA LEU A 376 21.24 6.56 15.96
C LEU A 376 21.82 7.13 17.27
N GLU A 377 20.97 7.49 18.23
CA GLU A 377 21.40 7.97 19.55
C GLU A 377 22.24 6.92 20.29
N LYS A 378 21.86 5.64 20.20
CA LYS A 378 22.62 4.53 20.78
C LYS A 378 24.00 4.41 20.12
N ALA A 379 24.07 4.43 18.78
CA ALA A 379 25.33 4.33 18.04
C ALA A 379 26.27 5.50 18.36
N GLN A 380 25.76 6.73 18.39
CA GLN A 380 26.52 7.94 18.76
C GLN A 380 27.05 7.87 20.19
N ARG A 381 26.22 7.41 21.14
CA ARG A 381 26.64 7.24 22.54
C ARG A 381 27.76 6.20 22.68
N LEU A 382 27.63 5.07 21.97
CA LEU A 382 28.65 4.02 21.97
C LEU A 382 29.95 4.46 21.29
N LEU A 383 29.86 5.24 20.21
CA LEU A 383 31.01 5.87 19.59
C LEU A 383 31.72 6.85 20.56
N LYS A 384 30.97 7.71 21.25
CA LYS A 384 31.54 8.61 22.26
C LYS A 384 32.19 7.83 23.41
N GLN A 385 31.58 6.72 23.83
CA GLN A 385 32.14 5.84 24.86
C GLN A 385 33.41 5.13 24.39
N SER A 386 33.48 4.67 23.15
CA SER A 386 34.67 3.98 22.60
C SER A 386 35.84 4.95 22.36
N GLN A 387 35.54 6.20 22.03
CA GLN A 387 36.53 7.28 21.88
C GLN A 387 37.00 7.85 23.23
N ARG A 388 36.25 7.62 24.32
CA ARG A 388 36.61 8.12 25.65
C ARG A 388 37.93 7.52 26.11
N ARG A 389 38.90 8.38 26.38
CA ARG A 389 40.23 7.98 26.81
C ARG A 389 40.22 7.61 28.30
N ASP A 390 40.71 6.42 28.64
CA ASP A 390 40.96 6.06 30.03
C ASP A 390 42.42 6.40 30.39
N TYR A 391 42.63 7.58 30.98
CA TYR A 391 43.96 8.07 31.37
C TYR A 391 44.65 7.16 32.40
N TYR A 392 43.90 6.50 33.29
CA TYR A 392 44.48 5.56 34.26
C TYR A 392 44.98 4.30 33.56
N LYS A 393 44.21 3.79 32.60
CA LYS A 393 44.60 2.64 31.76
C LYS A 393 45.81 2.97 30.86
N ILE A 394 45.87 4.18 30.30
CA ILE A 394 47.00 4.65 29.48
C ILE A 394 48.31 4.63 30.29
N LEU A 395 48.29 5.10 31.54
CA LEU A 395 49.47 5.10 32.42
C LEU A 395 49.67 3.78 33.18
N GLY A 396 48.71 2.84 33.11
CA GLY A 396 48.76 1.56 33.83
C GLY A 396 48.72 1.70 35.36
N VAL A 397 48.03 2.74 35.87
CA VAL A 397 47.91 3.03 37.30
C VAL A 397 46.47 2.82 37.80
N LYS A 398 46.29 2.55 39.09
CA LYS A 398 44.96 2.43 39.69
C LYS A 398 44.28 3.81 39.81
N ARG A 399 42.94 3.84 39.86
CA ARG A 399 42.18 5.10 40.02
C ARG A 399 42.53 5.87 41.30
N ASN A 400 42.92 5.17 42.36
CA ASN A 400 43.37 5.78 43.62
C ASN A 400 44.88 6.09 43.67
N ALA A 401 45.60 5.98 42.54
CA ALA A 401 47.05 6.19 42.50
C ALA A 401 47.43 7.61 42.97
N GLN A 402 48.50 7.69 43.76
CA GLN A 402 49.00 8.97 44.24
C GLN A 402 49.77 9.71 43.13
N LYS A 403 49.86 11.04 43.23
CA LYS A 403 50.58 11.90 42.25
C LYS A 403 52.00 11.40 41.96
N LYS A 404 52.71 10.90 42.98
CA LYS A 404 54.06 10.34 42.86
C LYS A 404 54.10 9.07 41.99
N GLU A 405 53.09 8.21 42.10
CA GLU A 405 52.97 6.97 41.32
C GLU A 405 52.64 7.27 39.86
N ILE A 406 51.75 8.23 39.61
CA ILE A 406 51.39 8.71 38.27
C ILE A 406 52.62 9.28 37.55
N ILE A 407 53.42 10.13 38.23
CA ILE A 407 54.65 10.69 37.67
C ILE A 407 55.69 9.59 37.39
N LYS A 408 55.80 8.59 38.27
CA LYS A 408 56.71 7.45 38.08
C LYS A 408 56.31 6.61 36.85
N ALA A 409 55.02 6.32 36.70
CA ALA A 409 54.48 5.59 35.56
C ALA A 409 54.68 6.37 34.24
N TYR A 410 54.38 7.67 34.25
CA TYR A 410 54.65 8.58 33.14
C TYR A 410 56.12 8.54 32.71
N ARG A 411 57.07 8.73 33.63
CA ARG A 411 58.51 8.74 33.29
C ARG A 411 58.94 7.43 32.60
N LYS A 412 58.47 6.29 33.10
CA LYS A 412 58.77 4.97 32.52
C LYS A 412 58.21 4.86 31.10
N LEU A 413 56.95 5.21 30.90
CA LEU A 413 56.29 5.10 29.60
C LEU A 413 56.78 6.13 28.59
N ALA A 414 57.08 7.36 29.03
CA ALA A 414 57.64 8.42 28.20
C ALA A 414 59.05 8.06 27.72
N GLN A 415 59.89 7.47 28.59
CA GLN A 415 61.20 6.96 28.17
C GLN A 415 61.08 5.79 27.19
N GLN A 416 60.10 4.92 27.35
CA GLN A 416 59.90 3.76 26.46
C GLN A 416 59.37 4.17 25.08
N TRP A 417 58.39 5.07 25.03
CA TRP A 417 57.68 5.47 23.82
C TRP A 417 58.17 6.80 23.24
N HIS A 418 59.36 7.27 23.62
CA HIS A 418 59.93 8.48 23.02
C HIS A 418 60.17 8.26 21.51
N PRO A 419 59.74 9.17 20.63
CA PRO A 419 59.88 8.99 19.17
C PRO A 419 61.32 8.75 18.69
N ASP A 420 62.32 9.26 19.41
CA ASP A 420 63.74 9.06 19.10
C ASP A 420 64.23 7.62 19.30
N ASN A 421 63.45 6.77 20.00
CA ASN A 421 63.79 5.36 20.17
C ASN A 421 63.45 4.50 18.95
N PHE A 422 62.74 5.05 17.95
CA PHE A 422 62.23 4.31 16.79
C PHE A 422 62.79 4.91 15.50
N GLN A 423 63.46 4.08 14.70
CA GLN A 423 64.07 4.49 13.42
C GLN A 423 63.11 4.31 12.23
N ASP A 424 62.18 3.34 12.32
CA ASP A 424 61.18 3.11 11.28
C ASP A 424 60.10 4.22 11.28
N PRO A 425 59.74 4.79 10.11
CA PRO A 425 58.76 5.87 10.02
C PRO A 425 57.35 5.53 10.55
N GLU A 426 56.87 4.30 10.32
CA GLU A 426 55.54 3.87 10.77
C GLU A 426 55.55 3.57 12.28
N GLU A 427 56.62 2.97 12.80
CA GLU A 427 56.77 2.77 14.25
C GLU A 427 56.94 4.09 14.99
N LYS A 428 57.70 5.03 14.43
CA LYS A 428 57.87 6.38 15.00
C LYS A 428 56.54 7.12 15.09
N LYS A 429 55.72 7.07 14.04
CA LYS A 429 54.36 7.65 14.03
C LYS A 429 53.44 7.00 15.07
N ARG A 430 53.55 5.68 15.31
CA ARG A 430 52.82 4.97 16.37
C ARG A 430 53.32 5.39 17.76
N ALA A 431 54.62 5.53 17.94
CA ALA A 431 55.24 5.98 19.18
C ALA A 431 54.85 7.41 19.51
N GLU A 432 54.85 8.33 18.54
CA GLU A 432 54.38 9.71 18.69
C GLU A 432 52.93 9.77 19.20
N LYS A 433 52.01 9.01 18.59
CA LYS A 433 50.62 8.93 19.06
C LYS A 433 50.52 8.43 20.51
N LYS A 434 51.28 7.40 20.87
CA LYS A 434 51.31 6.88 22.25
C LYS A 434 51.91 7.89 23.22
N PHE A 435 52.99 8.57 22.84
CA PHE A 435 53.66 9.57 23.65
C PHE A 435 52.73 10.76 23.96
N ILE A 436 51.97 11.24 22.97
CA ILE A 436 50.95 12.28 23.15
C ILE A 436 49.90 11.82 24.18
N ASN A 437 49.37 10.61 24.05
CA ASN A 437 48.39 10.06 24.99
C ASN A 437 48.95 9.93 26.42
N ILE A 438 50.20 9.48 26.56
CA ILE A 438 50.91 9.36 27.85
C ILE A 438 51.10 10.73 28.51
N ALA A 439 51.47 11.75 27.73
CA ALA A 439 51.66 13.11 28.21
C ALA A 439 50.34 13.74 28.68
N GLN A 440 49.28 13.61 27.89
CA GLN A 440 47.94 14.09 28.25
C GLN A 440 47.39 13.37 29.49
N ALA A 441 47.59 12.05 29.60
CA ALA A 441 47.20 11.29 30.79
C ALA A 441 47.91 11.80 32.05
N LYS A 442 49.21 12.13 31.96
CA LYS A 442 49.93 12.76 33.08
C LYS A 442 49.33 14.12 33.41
N GLU A 443 49.04 14.95 32.41
CA GLU A 443 48.48 16.29 32.63
C GLU A 443 47.15 16.23 33.38
N VAL A 444 46.21 15.40 32.91
CA VAL A 444 44.89 15.24 33.52
C VAL A 444 44.99 14.66 34.93
N LEU A 445 45.81 13.63 35.15
CA LEU A 445 45.85 12.90 36.42
C LEU A 445 46.72 13.57 37.51
N THR A 446 47.60 14.51 37.14
CA THR A 446 48.46 15.22 38.11
C THR A 446 47.92 16.58 38.56
N ASP A 447 46.95 17.12 37.82
CA ASP A 447 46.16 18.30 38.16
C ASP A 447 44.91 17.88 38.95
N PRO A 448 44.74 18.35 40.21
CA PRO A 448 43.60 17.94 41.05
C PRO A 448 42.23 18.27 40.46
N GLU A 449 42.09 19.41 39.77
CA GLU A 449 40.82 19.85 39.20
C GLU A 449 40.47 19.03 37.96
N LYS A 450 41.43 18.84 37.05
CA LYS A 450 41.24 18.01 35.85
C LYS A 450 40.98 16.55 36.23
N ARG A 451 41.71 16.02 37.22
CA ARG A 451 41.48 14.65 37.71
C ARG A 451 40.08 14.49 38.29
N THR A 452 39.61 15.45 39.08
CA THR A 452 38.26 15.42 39.67
C THR A 452 37.19 15.46 38.58
N LYS A 453 37.32 16.31 37.57
CA LYS A 453 36.42 16.34 36.41
C LYS A 453 36.38 15.00 35.67
N PHE A 454 37.56 14.43 35.41
CA PHE A 454 37.69 13.12 34.77
C PHE A 454 37.04 11.99 35.58
N ASP A 455 37.27 11.97 36.89
CA ASP A 455 36.69 11.00 37.82
C ASP A 455 35.15 11.14 37.92
N ASN A 456 34.63 12.36 37.76
CA ASN A 456 33.20 12.66 37.73
C ASN A 456 32.51 12.35 36.40
N GLY A 457 33.23 11.91 35.37
CA GLY A 457 32.62 11.55 34.08
C GLY A 457 32.96 12.47 32.91
N GLU A 458 33.57 13.63 33.17
CA GLU A 458 33.86 14.67 32.18
C GLU A 458 35.31 14.59 31.71
N ASP A 459 35.57 14.42 30.42
CA ASP A 459 36.96 14.41 29.92
C ASP A 459 37.50 15.85 29.80
N PRO A 460 38.49 16.28 30.60
CA PRO A 460 38.99 17.65 30.61
C PRO A 460 39.73 18.04 29.33
N MET A 461 40.07 17.05 28.50
CA MET A 461 40.74 17.24 27.21
C MET A 461 39.80 16.98 26.03
N ASP A 462 38.49 16.79 26.28
CA ASP A 462 37.48 16.71 25.22
C ASP A 462 37.34 18.09 24.55
N PRO A 463 37.59 18.22 23.23
CA PRO A 463 37.45 19.48 22.49
C PRO A 463 36.06 20.12 22.62
N GLU A 464 34.99 19.33 22.78
CA GLU A 464 33.62 19.83 22.97
C GLU A 464 33.42 20.45 24.35
N SER A 465 34.10 19.93 25.37
CA SER A 465 34.01 20.44 26.75
C SER A 465 34.67 21.81 26.93
N GLN A 466 35.59 22.20 26.03
CA GLN A 466 36.26 23.50 26.06
C GLN A 466 35.45 24.63 25.38
N GLN A 467 34.36 24.32 24.67
CA GLN A 467 33.44 25.33 24.10
C GLN A 467 32.28 25.71 25.04
N GLY A 468 32.20 25.11 26.23
CA GLY A 468 31.07 25.22 27.15
C GLY A 468 31.15 26.36 28.18
N HIS A 469 31.30 27.60 27.74
CA HIS A 469 30.87 28.78 28.52
C HIS A 469 30.58 29.92 27.55
N HIS A 470 29.44 29.90 26.85
CA HIS A 470 28.70 31.10 26.39
C HIS A 470 27.24 30.67 26.12
N HIS A 471 26.31 31.57 26.44
CA HIS A 471 24.88 31.28 26.61
C HIS A 471 24.13 30.72 25.39
N ARG A 472 23.09 29.95 25.75
CA ARG A 472 21.98 29.37 24.98
C ARG A 472 21.31 30.38 24.01
N HIS A 473 21.21 30.04 22.72
CA HIS A 473 19.99 30.21 21.91
C HIS A 473 20.03 29.32 20.66
N GLY A 474 18.88 28.75 20.30
CA GLY A 474 18.74 27.63 19.36
C GLY A 474 18.98 27.93 17.88
N GLY A 475 19.12 26.84 17.12
CA GLY A 475 19.21 26.83 15.66
C GLY A 475 19.81 25.54 15.15
N PHE A 476 18.96 24.61 14.71
CA PHE A 476 19.31 23.42 13.96
C PHE A 476 19.96 23.83 12.63
N HIS A 477 21.27 23.67 12.43
CA HIS A 477 21.93 23.78 11.11
C HIS A 477 23.22 22.92 11.05
N GLY A 478 23.24 22.01 10.07
CA GLY A 478 24.41 21.56 9.29
C GLY A 478 25.65 21.06 10.04
N PHE A 479 25.74 19.75 10.27
CA PHE A 479 27.01 19.09 10.61
C PHE A 479 27.92 19.10 9.38
N GLN A 480 28.76 20.13 9.29
CA GLN A 480 29.69 20.35 8.19
C GLN A 480 31.09 19.84 8.61
N GLY A 481 31.48 18.70 8.05
CA GLY A 481 32.88 18.26 7.90
C GLY A 481 33.76 18.28 9.14
N PHE A 482 33.61 17.29 10.01
CA PHE A 482 34.58 17.02 11.07
C PHE A 482 35.84 16.40 10.46
N ASN A 483 36.95 17.15 10.47
CA ASN A 483 38.25 16.73 9.96
C ASN A 483 39.14 16.33 11.15
N PRO A 484 39.32 15.04 11.47
CA PRO A 484 39.96 14.58 12.71
C PRO A 484 41.49 14.74 12.72
N PHE A 485 42.06 15.35 11.68
CA PHE A 485 43.51 15.57 11.50
C PHE A 485 43.87 17.06 11.38
N GLY A 486 43.13 17.94 12.03
CA GLY A 486 43.53 19.34 12.21
C GLY A 486 44.74 19.46 13.13
N SER A 487 45.95 19.35 12.58
CA SER A 487 47.20 19.71 13.24
C SER A 487 47.23 21.21 13.53
N GLY A 488 46.75 21.62 14.70
CA GLY A 488 46.97 22.95 15.26
C GLY A 488 48.42 23.13 15.76
N PRO A 489 49.00 24.34 15.70
CA PRO A 489 50.45 24.53 15.82
C PRO A 489 50.86 24.65 17.30
N PHE A 490 51.18 23.54 17.95
CA PHE A 490 51.85 23.57 19.25
C PHE A 490 53.37 23.43 19.07
N SER A 491 54.05 24.57 18.98
CA SER A 491 55.51 24.66 19.12
C SER A 491 55.87 24.61 20.61
N PHE A 492 56.45 23.51 21.08
CA PHE A 492 57.03 23.42 22.42
C PHE A 492 58.46 23.99 22.43
N LYS A 493 58.70 25.03 23.24
CA LYS A 493 60.06 25.46 23.64
C LYS A 493 60.44 24.72 24.92
N PHE A 494 61.57 24.04 24.91
CA PHE A 494 62.16 23.40 26.08
C PHE A 494 63.04 24.39 26.84
N ASN A 495 62.71 24.66 28.10
CA ASN A 495 63.67 25.20 29.07
C ASN A 495 63.97 24.09 30.08
N PHE A 496 65.24 23.70 30.16
CA PHE A 496 65.78 22.87 31.23
C PHE A 496 66.37 23.79 32.30
N ASN A 497 65.98 23.56 33.55
CA ASN A 497 66.81 23.84 34.73
C ASN A 497 66.95 22.54 35.51
#